data_AF-A0A494WSJ6-F1
#
_entry.id   AF-A0A494WSJ6-F1
#
_cell.length_a   1.000
_cell.length_b   1.000
_cell.length_c   1.000
_cell.angle_alpha   90.00
_cell.angle_beta   90.00
_cell.angle_gamma   90.00
#
_symmetry.space_group_name_H-M   'P 1'
#
loop_
_entity.id
_entity.type
_entity.pdbx_description
1 polymer ?
#
loop_
_entity_poly.entity_id
_entity_poly.type
_entity_poly.pdbx_seq_one_letter_code
_entity_poly.pdbx_strand_id
1 'polypeptide(L)'
;MVGFHMSKLLSDERGSILPIVAMVVAVAFTLAAIALDFARYKVASEKLQTADDAAALAAAMTADRYVTLEIDMGEYTTCCGDEECDPCCEPCGTTVVSGLERDLIDNGGWAKYCCDCGGCSYTILDRWVEFRGSNAITAAEAMFELNRPPEMDAAEGGDARITGITVYDDRNSPYYPSVVVRTFGRVKTLALNFLDRFAPGNFDYISANRCGQGGTFYYDLNGRWHRAAEDACN
;
A
#
# COMPACT_ATOMS: atom_id res chain seq x y z
N MET A 1 -32.41 55.91 -17.95
CA MET A 1 -32.81 55.87 -19.37
C MET A 1 -31.84 54.96 -20.13
N VAL A 2 -31.88 53.64 -19.88
CA VAL A 2 -30.97 52.63 -20.49
C VAL A 2 -31.75 51.45 -21.10
N GLY A 3 -33.06 51.35 -20.84
CA GLY A 3 -33.89 50.23 -21.27
C GLY A 3 -34.31 50.23 -22.75
N PHE A 4 -34.14 51.34 -23.48
CA PHE A 4 -34.63 51.46 -24.87
C PHE A 4 -33.64 51.00 -25.95
N HIS A 5 -32.37 50.75 -25.59
CA HIS A 5 -31.34 50.34 -26.55
C HIS A 5 -31.10 48.82 -26.62
N MET A 6 -31.47 48.07 -25.57
CA MET A 6 -31.27 46.61 -25.55
C MET A 6 -32.30 45.87 -26.43
N SER A 7 -33.54 46.37 -26.50
CA SER A 7 -34.62 45.77 -27.28
C SER A 7 -34.41 45.87 -28.80
N LYS A 8 -33.72 46.91 -29.27
CA LYS A 8 -33.37 47.07 -30.69
C LYS A 8 -32.24 46.14 -31.14
N LEU A 9 -31.32 45.73 -30.25
CA LEU A 9 -30.26 44.77 -30.55
C LEU A 9 -30.77 43.33 -30.66
N LEU A 10 -31.84 43.00 -29.93
CA LEU A 10 -32.44 41.66 -29.94
C LEU A 10 -33.45 41.43 -31.07
N SER A 11 -33.91 42.50 -31.74
CA SER A 11 -34.99 42.46 -32.76
C SER A 11 -34.49 42.45 -34.21
N ASP A 12 -33.18 42.50 -34.45
CA ASP A 12 -32.58 42.54 -35.77
C ASP A 12 -31.72 41.27 -35.96
N GLU A 13 -31.89 40.53 -37.06
CA GLU A 13 -31.22 39.24 -37.30
C GLU A 13 -29.68 39.35 -37.31
N ARG A 14 -29.15 40.58 -37.47
CA ARG A 14 -27.71 40.89 -37.37
C ARG A 14 -27.26 41.28 -35.96
N GLY A 15 -28.16 41.70 -35.08
CA GLY A 15 -27.89 42.10 -33.69
C GLY A 15 -27.88 40.93 -32.70
N SER A 16 -28.53 39.81 -33.05
CA SER A 16 -28.57 38.57 -32.25
C SER A 16 -27.28 37.76 -32.28
N ILE A 17 -26.40 37.99 -33.26
CA ILE A 17 -25.12 37.26 -33.39
C ILE A 17 -24.20 37.54 -32.20
N LEU A 18 -24.17 38.76 -31.68
CA LEU A 18 -23.28 39.17 -30.60
C LEU A 18 -23.57 38.45 -29.27
N PRO A 19 -24.82 38.38 -28.77
CA PRO A 19 -25.12 37.60 -27.57
C PRO A 19 -24.97 36.08 -27.77
N ILE A 20 -25.26 35.56 -28.98
CA ILE A 20 -25.07 34.13 -29.28
C ILE A 20 -23.59 33.77 -29.26
N VAL A 21 -22.72 34.56 -29.90
CA VAL A 21 -21.27 34.35 -29.89
C VAL A 21 -20.71 34.49 -28.47
N ALA A 22 -21.17 35.48 -27.70
CA ALA A 22 -20.77 35.63 -26.30
C ALA A 22 -21.13 34.39 -25.46
N MET A 23 -22.32 33.83 -25.66
CA MET A 23 -22.75 32.60 -24.98
C MET A 23 -21.88 31.40 -25.37
N VAL A 24 -21.62 31.21 -26.66
CA VAL A 24 -20.77 30.11 -27.16
C VAL A 24 -19.36 30.21 -26.60
N VAL A 25 -18.78 31.41 -26.59
CA VAL A 25 -17.45 31.67 -26.03
C VAL A 25 -17.43 31.40 -24.52
N ALA A 26 -18.44 31.84 -23.77
CA ALA A 26 -18.55 31.56 -22.35
C ALA A 26 -18.65 30.05 -22.04
N VAL A 27 -19.43 29.31 -22.83
CA VAL A 27 -19.51 27.84 -22.74
C VAL A 27 -18.16 27.20 -23.04
N ALA A 28 -17.47 27.64 -24.10
CA ALA A 28 -16.15 27.12 -24.46
C ALA A 28 -15.11 27.35 -23.35
N PHE A 29 -15.08 28.55 -22.76
CA PHE A 29 -14.20 28.85 -21.62
C PHE A 29 -14.52 28.00 -20.40
N THR A 30 -15.81 27.75 -20.13
CA THR A 30 -16.24 26.90 -19.02
C THR A 30 -15.77 25.46 -19.20
N LEU A 31 -15.92 24.91 -20.41
CA LEU A 31 -15.42 23.58 -20.75
C LEU A 31 -13.89 23.48 -20.64
N ALA A 32 -13.18 24.51 -21.09
CA ALA A 32 -11.72 24.58 -20.95
C ALA A 32 -11.28 24.62 -19.47
N ALA A 33 -11.96 25.40 -18.64
CA ALA A 33 -11.72 25.47 -17.20
C ALA A 33 -11.93 24.11 -16.51
N ILE A 34 -13.05 23.44 -16.80
CA ILE A 34 -13.34 22.09 -16.30
C ILE A 34 -12.22 21.13 -16.73
N ALA A 35 -11.82 21.15 -18.00
CA ALA A 35 -10.80 20.25 -18.53
C ALA A 35 -9.43 20.46 -17.85
N LEU A 36 -9.03 21.72 -17.62
CA LEU A 36 -7.76 22.05 -16.97
C LEU A 36 -7.70 21.59 -15.52
N ASP A 37 -8.71 21.90 -14.71
CA ASP A 37 -8.72 21.50 -13.31
C ASP A 37 -8.91 19.99 -13.17
N PHE A 38 -9.68 19.35 -14.04
CA PHE A 38 -9.79 17.89 -14.07
C PHE A 38 -8.46 17.21 -14.44
N ALA A 39 -7.71 17.76 -15.40
CA ALA A 39 -6.39 17.23 -15.76
C ALA A 39 -5.41 17.32 -14.59
N ARG A 40 -5.34 18.47 -13.91
CA ARG A 40 -4.50 18.65 -12.70
C ARG A 40 -4.93 17.70 -11.59
N TYR A 41 -6.22 17.61 -11.33
CA TYR A 41 -6.78 16.67 -10.35
C TYR A 41 -6.39 15.23 -10.67
N LYS A 42 -6.52 14.79 -11.93
CA LYS A 42 -6.16 13.42 -12.32
C LYS A 42 -4.69 13.12 -12.08
N VAL A 43 -3.79 14.01 -12.47
CA VAL A 43 -2.35 13.85 -12.21
C VAL A 43 -2.08 13.75 -10.70
N ALA A 44 -2.62 14.68 -9.91
CA ALA A 44 -2.42 14.68 -8.47
C ALA A 44 -3.03 13.44 -7.78
N SER A 45 -4.17 12.96 -8.28
CA SER A 45 -4.86 11.78 -7.77
C SER A 45 -4.12 10.47 -8.06
N GLU A 46 -3.42 10.37 -9.19
CA GLU A 46 -2.54 9.22 -9.49
C GLU A 46 -1.24 9.26 -8.68
N LYS A 47 -0.67 10.46 -8.47
CA LYS A 47 0.45 10.64 -7.53
C LYS A 47 0.05 10.26 -6.11
N LEU A 48 -1.17 10.60 -5.69
CA LEU A 48 -1.70 10.21 -4.39
C LEU A 48 -1.80 8.69 -4.27
N GLN A 49 -2.30 7.99 -5.30
CA GLN A 49 -2.33 6.52 -5.33
C GLN A 49 -0.91 5.95 -5.23
N THR A 50 0.05 6.54 -5.94
CA THR A 50 1.45 6.09 -5.88
C THR A 50 2.03 6.25 -4.46
N ALA A 51 1.74 7.36 -3.79
CA ALA A 51 2.19 7.59 -2.41
C ALA A 51 1.54 6.60 -1.43
N ASP A 52 0.27 6.29 -1.65
CA ASP A 52 -0.54 5.35 -0.87
C ASP A 52 -0.04 3.89 -1.02
N ASP A 53 0.19 3.46 -2.26
CA ASP A 53 0.79 2.14 -2.58
C ASP A 53 2.20 2.01 -1.99
N ALA A 54 3.01 3.06 -2.09
CA ALA A 54 4.35 3.09 -1.52
C ALA A 54 4.32 3.01 0.01
N ALA A 55 3.40 3.73 0.66
CA ALA A 55 3.20 3.69 2.11
C ALA A 55 2.75 2.30 2.57
N ALA A 56 1.77 1.70 1.89
CA ALA A 56 1.26 0.38 2.22
C ALA A 56 2.34 -0.70 2.03
N LEU A 57 3.12 -0.63 0.94
CA LEU A 57 4.24 -1.54 0.69
C LEU A 57 5.34 -1.39 1.75
N ALA A 58 5.73 -0.16 2.10
CA ALA A 58 6.75 0.07 3.11
C ALA A 58 6.33 -0.46 4.48
N ALA A 59 5.06 -0.26 4.85
CA ALA A 59 4.49 -0.84 6.06
C ALA A 59 4.53 -2.37 6.04
N ALA A 60 4.15 -2.99 4.91
CA ALA A 60 4.19 -4.44 4.73
C ALA A 60 5.61 -5.03 4.84
N MET A 61 6.63 -4.28 4.43
CA MET A 61 8.03 -4.68 4.49
C MET A 61 8.62 -4.67 5.91
N THR A 62 7.94 -4.05 6.88
CA THR A 62 8.38 -4.07 8.29
C THR A 62 8.09 -5.39 9.01
N ALA A 63 7.41 -6.31 8.35
CA ALA A 63 6.96 -7.54 8.96
C ALA A 63 8.13 -8.51 9.23
N ASP A 64 8.15 -9.10 10.41
CA ASP A 64 9.10 -10.13 10.79
C ASP A 64 8.54 -11.50 10.41
N ARG A 65 9.37 -12.33 9.76
CA ARG A 65 9.02 -13.69 9.37
C ARG A 65 9.48 -14.68 10.44
N TYR A 66 8.57 -15.55 10.84
CA TYR A 66 8.81 -16.59 11.84
C TYR A 66 8.58 -17.96 11.26
N VAL A 67 9.26 -18.93 11.86
CA VAL A 67 9.23 -20.32 11.45
C VAL A 67 9.29 -21.24 12.66
N THR A 68 8.56 -22.35 12.59
CA THR A 68 8.73 -23.51 13.45
C THR A 68 9.33 -24.65 12.64
N LEU A 69 10.45 -25.19 13.10
CA LEU A 69 11.16 -26.30 12.50
C LEU A 69 11.07 -27.53 13.39
N GLU A 70 10.83 -28.68 12.79
CA GLU A 70 11.21 -29.98 13.34
C GLU A 70 12.59 -30.31 12.77
N ILE A 71 13.57 -30.45 13.64
CA ILE A 71 14.96 -30.72 13.28
C ILE A 71 15.26 -32.17 13.64
N ASP A 72 15.60 -32.96 12.64
CA ASP A 72 16.27 -34.23 12.84
C ASP A 72 17.73 -33.92 13.13
N MET A 73 18.15 -34.16 14.36
CA MET A 73 19.50 -33.83 14.82
C MET A 73 20.55 -34.77 14.19
N GLY A 74 20.13 -35.78 13.46
CA GLY A 74 21.00 -36.76 12.83
C GLY A 74 21.56 -37.74 13.87
N GLU A 75 22.82 -38.13 13.70
CA GLU A 75 23.45 -39.14 14.53
C GLU A 75 24.69 -38.61 15.24
N TYR A 76 24.98 -39.11 16.45
CA TYR A 76 26.21 -38.85 17.19
C TYR A 76 27.11 -40.07 17.21
N THR A 77 28.43 -39.82 17.27
CA THR A 77 29.42 -40.89 17.36
C THR A 77 29.48 -41.44 18.78
N THR A 78 29.32 -42.75 18.92
CA THR A 78 29.48 -43.48 20.18
C THR A 78 30.31 -44.76 19.96
N CYS A 79 30.61 -45.48 21.04
CA CYS A 79 31.32 -46.77 20.99
C CYS A 79 30.31 -47.92 20.96
N CYS A 80 30.31 -48.71 19.89
CA CYS A 80 29.52 -49.95 19.80
C CYS A 80 30.45 -51.15 19.74
N GLY A 81 30.71 -51.79 20.88
CA GLY A 81 31.50 -53.02 20.93
C GLY A 81 31.71 -53.52 22.37
N ASP A 82 31.69 -54.83 22.56
CA ASP A 82 31.81 -55.45 23.90
C ASP A 82 33.26 -55.52 24.41
N GLU A 83 34.25 -55.45 23.51
CA GLU A 83 35.68 -55.63 23.85
C GLU A 83 36.62 -54.52 23.33
N GLU A 84 36.28 -53.82 22.24
CA GLU A 84 37.00 -52.65 21.69
C GLU A 84 35.99 -51.57 21.26
N CYS A 85 36.31 -50.28 21.45
CA CYS A 85 35.43 -49.17 21.03
C CYS A 85 35.49 -49.02 19.51
N ASP A 86 34.57 -49.67 18.81
CA ASP A 86 34.31 -49.40 17.40
C ASP A 86 33.38 -48.18 17.26
N PRO A 87 33.79 -47.11 16.55
CA PRO A 87 32.98 -45.93 16.36
C PRO A 87 31.75 -46.27 15.52
N CYS A 88 30.58 -46.06 16.11
CA CYS A 88 29.28 -46.23 15.49
C CYS A 88 28.46 -44.96 15.65
N CYS A 89 27.36 -44.87 14.90
CA CYS A 89 26.49 -43.71 14.90
C CYS A 89 25.12 -44.10 15.44
N GLU A 90 24.66 -43.36 16.45
CA GLU A 90 23.36 -43.53 17.07
C GLU A 90 22.51 -42.27 16.88
N PRO A 91 21.18 -42.41 16.75
CA PRO A 91 20.30 -41.28 16.52
C PRO A 91 20.27 -40.33 17.73
N CYS A 92 20.43 -39.04 17.48
CA CYS A 92 20.25 -37.99 18.48
C CYS A 92 18.77 -37.69 18.78
N GLY A 93 17.88 -38.08 17.87
CA GLY A 93 16.45 -37.81 17.94
C GLY A 93 16.08 -36.49 17.25
N THR A 94 14.86 -36.02 17.53
CA THR A 94 14.29 -34.82 16.91
C THR A 94 14.01 -33.74 17.94
N THR A 95 14.06 -32.48 17.52
CA THR A 95 13.69 -31.33 18.35
C THR A 95 12.83 -30.35 17.57
N VAL A 96 11.90 -29.69 18.26
CA VAL A 96 11.05 -28.64 17.66
C VAL A 96 11.50 -27.27 18.18
N VAL A 97 11.76 -26.36 17.25
CA VAL A 97 12.29 -25.03 17.55
C VAL A 97 11.52 -23.97 16.77
N SER A 98 11.13 -22.90 17.45
CA SER A 98 10.47 -21.74 16.83
C SER A 98 11.35 -20.50 16.96
N GLY A 99 11.34 -19.65 15.95
CA GLY A 99 12.12 -18.41 15.95
C GLY A 99 11.97 -17.62 14.65
N LEU A 100 12.80 -16.59 14.49
CA LEU A 100 12.85 -15.82 13.26
C LEU A 100 13.37 -16.70 12.13
N GLU A 101 12.72 -16.62 10.97
CA GLU A 101 13.11 -17.37 9.77
C GLU A 101 14.54 -17.01 9.34
N ARG A 102 14.90 -15.73 9.44
CA ARG A 102 16.26 -15.28 9.15
C ARG A 102 17.31 -15.95 10.01
N ASP A 103 17.01 -16.16 11.29
CA ASP A 103 17.99 -16.68 12.24
C ASP A 103 18.07 -18.21 12.15
N LEU A 104 16.93 -18.88 11.98
CA LEU A 104 16.88 -20.33 11.91
C LEU A 104 17.28 -20.86 10.53
N ILE A 105 16.74 -20.30 9.44
CA ILE A 105 16.95 -20.80 8.06
C ILE A 105 18.03 -20.01 7.34
N ASP A 106 17.85 -18.70 7.14
CA ASP A 106 18.71 -17.91 6.24
C ASP A 106 20.17 -17.88 6.71
N ASN A 107 20.37 -17.78 8.03
CA ASN A 107 21.68 -17.81 8.67
C ASN A 107 22.13 -19.21 9.09
N GLY A 108 21.37 -20.27 8.77
CA GLY A 108 21.71 -21.65 9.10
C GLY A 108 21.69 -21.97 10.60
N GLY A 109 20.97 -21.19 11.43
CA GLY A 109 20.91 -21.39 12.87
C GLY A 109 20.29 -22.71 13.33
N TRP A 110 19.58 -23.43 12.45
CA TRP A 110 19.12 -24.80 12.69
C TRP A 110 20.28 -25.80 12.84
N ALA A 111 21.43 -25.55 12.18
CA ALA A 111 22.55 -26.48 12.16
C ALA A 111 23.22 -26.67 13.54
N LYS A 112 23.01 -25.73 14.48
CA LYS A 112 23.53 -25.83 15.85
C LYS A 112 22.92 -26.97 16.67
N TYR A 113 21.80 -27.52 16.21
CA TYR A 113 21.13 -28.65 16.84
C TYR A 113 21.61 -29.99 16.24
N CYS A 114 22.46 -29.98 15.22
CA CYS A 114 22.97 -31.19 14.58
C CYS A 114 24.04 -31.89 15.42
N CYS A 115 24.04 -33.22 15.33
CA CYS A 115 25.08 -34.09 15.84
C CYS A 115 26.16 -34.40 14.80
N ASP A 116 27.23 -35.05 15.27
CA ASP A 116 28.54 -35.03 14.61
C ASP A 116 28.69 -36.08 13.49
N CYS A 117 27.88 -37.15 13.49
CA CYS A 117 27.99 -38.25 12.51
C CYS A 117 27.15 -38.01 11.23
N GLY A 118 26.38 -36.92 11.17
CA GLY A 118 25.64 -36.50 9.98
C GLY A 118 24.19 -36.94 9.98
N GLY A 119 23.53 -36.84 8.81
CA GLY A 119 22.08 -37.10 8.68
C GLY A 119 21.17 -35.96 9.13
N CYS A 120 21.75 -34.85 9.62
CA CYS A 120 20.97 -33.74 10.13
C CYS A 120 20.14 -33.04 9.05
N SER A 121 18.87 -32.83 9.31
CA SER A 121 17.93 -32.17 8.40
C SER A 121 16.83 -31.44 9.16
N TYR A 122 16.06 -30.61 8.47
CA TYR A 122 14.92 -29.93 9.06
C TYR A 122 13.70 -30.03 8.16
N THR A 123 12.55 -30.13 8.80
CA THR A 123 11.23 -30.00 8.19
C THR A 123 10.57 -28.76 8.77
N ILE A 124 10.01 -27.93 7.92
CA ILE A 124 9.29 -26.75 8.37
C ILE A 124 7.88 -27.20 8.77
N LEU A 125 7.47 -26.90 10.01
CA LEU A 125 6.15 -27.27 10.55
C LEU A 125 5.14 -26.13 10.48
N ASP A 126 5.59 -24.89 10.63
CA ASP A 126 4.73 -23.69 10.55
C ASP A 126 5.55 -22.48 10.11
N ARG A 127 4.89 -21.53 9.44
CA ARG A 127 5.44 -20.22 9.06
C ARG A 127 4.37 -19.15 9.21
N TRP A 128 4.76 -18.03 9.79
CA TRP A 128 3.87 -16.89 9.96
C TRP A 128 4.65 -15.58 9.97
N VAL A 129 3.91 -14.49 9.95
CA VAL A 129 4.43 -13.14 9.87
C VAL A 129 3.78 -12.32 10.97
N GLU A 130 4.56 -11.46 11.61
CA GLU A 130 4.08 -10.53 12.61
C GLU A 130 4.54 -9.11 12.29
N PHE A 131 3.66 -8.14 12.53
CA PHE A 131 4.00 -6.73 12.48
C PHE A 131 4.31 -6.25 13.90
N ARG A 132 5.56 -5.85 14.16
CA ARG A 132 5.96 -5.45 15.51
C ARG A 132 5.56 -4.01 15.82
N GLY A 133 4.74 -3.85 16.86
CA GLY A 133 4.42 -2.55 17.47
C GLY A 133 3.91 -1.53 16.45
N SER A 134 4.51 -0.34 16.45
CA SER A 134 4.15 0.75 15.53
C SER A 134 5.00 0.83 14.27
N ASN A 135 5.89 -0.14 14.00
CA ASN A 135 6.85 -0.06 12.90
C ASN A 135 6.15 0.11 11.54
N ALA A 136 5.09 -0.68 11.29
CA ALA A 136 4.30 -0.59 10.08
C ALA A 136 3.66 0.80 9.90
N ILE A 137 3.14 1.38 10.98
CA ILE A 137 2.52 2.71 10.98
C ILE A 137 3.56 3.78 10.67
N THR A 138 4.69 3.77 11.38
CA THR A 138 5.77 4.75 11.18
C THR A 138 6.36 4.65 9.78
N ALA A 139 6.52 3.44 9.23
CA ALA A 139 7.00 3.24 7.87
C ALA A 139 6.00 3.75 6.82
N ALA A 140 4.69 3.53 7.02
CA ALA A 140 3.64 4.08 6.16
C ALA A 140 3.67 5.61 6.15
N GLU A 141 3.67 6.24 7.33
CA GLU A 141 3.69 7.70 7.48
C GLU A 141 4.94 8.31 6.84
N ALA A 142 6.13 7.75 7.12
CA ALA A 142 7.37 8.23 6.56
C ALA A 142 7.39 8.14 5.02
N MET A 143 6.95 7.01 4.45
CA MET A 143 6.93 6.87 2.99
C MET A 143 5.83 7.69 2.33
N PHE A 144 4.69 7.89 2.97
CA PHE A 144 3.65 8.77 2.46
C PHE A 144 4.14 10.21 2.37
N GLU A 145 4.75 10.75 3.43
CA GLU A 145 5.26 12.12 3.44
C GLU A 145 6.37 12.33 2.40
N LEU A 146 7.23 11.33 2.17
CA LEU A 146 8.26 11.38 1.12
C LEU A 146 7.68 11.41 -0.31
N ASN A 147 6.48 10.84 -0.52
CA ASN A 147 5.84 10.78 -1.83
C ASN A 147 4.62 11.71 -1.92
N ARG A 148 4.41 12.59 -0.95
CA ARG A 148 3.24 13.46 -0.89
C ARG A 148 3.14 14.30 -2.17
N PRO A 149 1.99 14.28 -2.87
CA PRO A 149 1.85 15.03 -4.11
C PRO A 149 1.99 16.55 -3.86
N PRO A 150 2.90 17.25 -4.54
CA PRO A 150 3.10 18.68 -4.32
C PRO A 150 1.85 19.51 -4.68
N GLU A 151 1.06 19.05 -5.66
CA GLU A 151 -0.20 19.70 -6.05
C GLU A 151 -1.29 19.64 -4.97
N MET A 152 -1.12 18.77 -3.97
CA MET A 152 -2.03 18.62 -2.83
C MET A 152 -1.37 19.09 -1.52
N ASP A 153 -0.28 19.85 -1.62
CA ASP A 153 0.34 20.45 -0.44
C ASP A 153 -0.41 21.72 -0.01
N ALA A 154 -0.32 22.05 1.28
CA ALA A 154 -0.93 23.24 1.86
C ALA A 154 -0.39 24.53 1.21
N ALA A 155 0.87 24.52 0.75
CA ALA A 155 1.47 25.64 0.02
C ALA A 155 0.73 25.97 -1.29
N GLU A 156 0.21 24.96 -1.99
CA GLU A 156 -0.61 25.08 -3.20
C GLU A 156 -2.11 25.26 -2.87
N GLY A 157 -2.45 25.39 -1.59
CA GLY A 157 -3.81 25.46 -1.08
C GLY A 157 -4.52 24.11 -1.01
N GLY A 158 -3.85 23.00 -1.30
CA GLY A 158 -4.37 21.63 -1.19
C GLY A 158 -4.29 21.06 0.23
N ASP A 159 -4.60 19.78 0.35
CA ASP A 159 -4.25 18.96 1.52
C ASP A 159 -4.10 17.50 1.09
N ALA A 160 -3.18 16.75 1.69
CA ALA A 160 -3.00 15.33 1.48
C ALA A 160 -2.56 14.70 2.80
N ARG A 161 -3.26 13.64 3.21
CA ARG A 161 -3.02 12.98 4.50
C ARG A 161 -3.50 11.53 4.48
N ILE A 162 -2.90 10.74 5.34
CA ILE A 162 -3.42 9.41 5.69
C ILE A 162 -4.68 9.59 6.54
N THR A 163 -5.76 8.88 6.17
CA THR A 163 -7.03 8.83 6.92
C THR A 163 -7.14 7.57 7.78
N GLY A 164 -6.41 6.51 7.44
CA GLY A 164 -6.36 5.32 8.26
C GLY A 164 -5.27 4.35 7.81
N ILE A 165 -4.72 3.61 8.77
CA ILE A 165 -3.79 2.51 8.54
C ILE A 165 -4.38 1.30 9.27
N THR A 166 -4.59 0.20 8.54
CA THR A 166 -5.10 -1.06 9.10
C THR A 166 -4.06 -2.13 8.87
N VAL A 167 -3.55 -2.71 9.95
CA VAL A 167 -2.62 -3.84 9.91
C VAL A 167 -3.43 -5.11 10.09
N TYR A 168 -3.34 -6.03 9.12
CA TYR A 168 -3.97 -7.35 9.19
C TYR A 168 -2.90 -8.38 9.60
N ASP A 169 -2.81 -8.60 10.91
CA ASP A 169 -1.89 -9.53 11.58
C ASP A 169 -2.56 -10.84 12.04
N ASP A 170 -3.89 -10.90 12.07
CA ASP A 170 -4.64 -12.13 12.36
C ASP A 170 -4.59 -13.13 11.19
N ARG A 171 -3.93 -14.27 11.40
CA ARG A 171 -3.81 -15.38 10.44
C ARG A 171 -5.14 -15.92 9.91
N ASN A 172 -6.22 -15.73 10.66
CA ASN A 172 -7.56 -16.19 10.24
C ASN A 172 -8.27 -15.20 9.31
N SER A 173 -7.77 -13.98 9.20
CA SER A 173 -8.31 -12.96 8.31
C SER A 173 -7.99 -13.30 6.84
N PRO A 174 -8.94 -13.09 5.90
CA PRO A 174 -8.66 -13.19 4.46
C PRO A 174 -7.67 -12.12 3.98
N TYR A 175 -7.54 -11.03 4.75
CA TYR A 175 -6.65 -9.90 4.43
C TYR A 175 -5.25 -10.07 5.03
N TYR A 176 -4.99 -11.16 5.77
CA TYR A 176 -3.65 -11.44 6.29
C TYR A 176 -2.75 -12.12 5.24
N PRO A 177 -1.43 -11.83 5.23
CA PRO A 177 -0.75 -10.75 5.96
C PRO A 177 -0.63 -9.50 5.09
N SER A 178 -1.27 -8.40 5.48
CA SER A 178 -1.17 -7.15 4.74
C SER A 178 -1.35 -5.90 5.60
N VAL A 179 -0.92 -4.76 5.07
CA VAL A 179 -1.20 -3.45 5.62
C VAL A 179 -1.97 -2.65 4.58
N VAL A 180 -3.11 -2.09 4.99
CA VAL A 180 -3.91 -1.19 4.18
C VAL A 180 -3.70 0.23 4.65
N VAL A 181 -3.39 1.12 3.71
CA VAL A 181 -3.33 2.56 3.92
C VAL A 181 -4.48 3.19 3.14
N ARG A 182 -5.16 4.14 3.78
CA ARG A 182 -6.19 4.96 3.16
C ARG A 182 -5.74 6.40 3.24
N THR A 183 -5.87 7.12 2.14
CA THR A 183 -5.46 8.51 2.04
C THR A 183 -6.55 9.39 1.48
N PHE A 184 -6.55 10.64 1.91
CA PHE A 184 -7.40 11.70 1.40
C PHE A 184 -6.50 12.79 0.84
N GLY A 185 -6.83 13.28 -0.35
CA GLY A 185 -6.20 14.44 -0.94
C GLY A 185 -7.21 15.40 -1.55
N ARG A 186 -6.88 16.69 -1.57
CA ARG A 186 -7.63 17.72 -2.28
C ARG A 186 -6.69 18.69 -2.99
N VAL A 187 -7.09 19.08 -4.19
CA VAL A 187 -6.41 20.09 -5.01
C VAL A 187 -7.30 21.31 -5.10
N LYS A 188 -6.70 22.50 -4.98
CA LYS A 188 -7.39 23.75 -5.21
C LYS A 188 -7.63 23.98 -6.71
N THR A 189 -8.86 24.31 -7.07
CA THR A 189 -9.20 24.65 -8.45
C THR A 189 -8.65 26.03 -8.82
N LEU A 190 -8.19 26.17 -10.06
CA LEU A 190 -7.68 27.44 -10.57
C LEU A 190 -8.69 28.17 -11.43
N ALA A 191 -9.54 27.41 -12.13
CA ALA A 191 -10.50 27.96 -13.08
C ALA A 191 -11.93 27.66 -12.64
N LEU A 192 -12.24 26.49 -12.09
CA LEU A 192 -13.62 26.15 -11.70
C LEU A 192 -14.20 27.07 -10.61
N ASN A 193 -13.37 27.68 -9.77
CA ASN A 193 -13.82 28.64 -8.74
C ASN A 193 -14.60 29.85 -9.31
N PHE A 194 -14.45 30.21 -10.59
CA PHE A 194 -15.24 31.30 -11.16
C PHE A 194 -16.73 30.92 -11.24
N LEU A 195 -17.04 29.61 -11.32
CA LEU A 195 -18.41 29.10 -11.39
C LEU A 195 -19.15 29.29 -10.08
N ASP A 196 -18.48 29.44 -8.94
CA ASP A 196 -19.11 29.74 -7.65
C ASP A 196 -19.92 31.05 -7.70
N ARG A 197 -19.56 31.95 -8.62
CA ARG A 197 -20.28 33.21 -8.86
C ARG A 197 -21.55 33.06 -9.70
N PHE A 198 -21.68 31.95 -10.42
CA PHE A 198 -22.75 31.72 -11.41
C PHE A 198 -23.65 30.53 -11.05
N ALA A 199 -23.15 29.57 -10.27
CA ALA A 199 -23.86 28.39 -9.85
C ALA A 199 -23.57 28.10 -8.37
N PRO A 200 -24.59 27.78 -7.56
CA PRO A 200 -24.37 27.32 -6.20
C PRO A 200 -23.70 25.94 -6.23
N GLY A 201 -22.44 25.91 -5.82
CA GLY A 201 -21.57 24.76 -5.64
C GLY A 201 -20.30 25.28 -4.98
N ASN A 202 -19.61 24.48 -4.17
CA ASN A 202 -18.28 24.86 -3.70
C ASN A 202 -17.29 24.21 -4.67
N PHE A 203 -16.87 24.97 -5.68
CA PHE A 203 -15.92 24.52 -6.70
C PHE A 203 -14.48 24.86 -6.34
N ASP A 204 -14.18 25.29 -5.11
CA ASP A 204 -12.82 25.66 -4.67
C ASP A 204 -11.86 24.46 -4.67
N TYR A 205 -12.39 23.24 -4.51
CA TYR A 205 -11.59 22.03 -4.32
C TYR A 205 -12.14 20.83 -5.09
N ILE A 206 -11.22 19.98 -5.55
CA ILE A 206 -11.53 18.63 -6.01
C ILE A 206 -10.78 17.64 -5.12
N SER A 207 -11.49 16.69 -4.53
CA SER A 207 -10.93 15.70 -3.60
C SER A 207 -10.83 14.31 -4.21
N ALA A 208 -9.83 13.54 -3.79
CA ALA A 208 -9.65 12.13 -4.06
C ALA A 208 -9.49 11.36 -2.74
N ASN A 209 -10.08 10.17 -2.67
CA ASN A 209 -9.76 9.16 -1.66
C ASN A 209 -9.05 8.02 -2.37
N ARG A 210 -7.92 7.55 -1.83
CA ARG A 210 -7.18 6.40 -2.33
C ARG A 210 -7.04 5.34 -1.24
N CYS A 211 -6.87 4.11 -1.70
CA CYS A 211 -6.62 2.95 -0.86
C CYS A 211 -5.57 2.09 -1.54
N GLY A 212 -4.61 1.65 -0.74
CA GLY A 212 -3.44 0.93 -1.15
C GLY A 212 -3.20 -0.19 -0.14
N GLN A 213 -2.86 -1.37 -0.65
CA GLN A 213 -2.63 -2.55 0.16
C GLN A 213 -1.26 -3.13 -0.15
N GLY A 214 -0.42 -3.21 0.88
CA GLY A 214 0.88 -3.88 0.82
C GLY A 214 0.76 -5.26 1.44
N GLY A 215 1.05 -6.30 0.66
CA GLY A 215 1.15 -7.67 1.14
C GLY A 215 2.59 -8.08 1.41
N THR A 216 2.78 -9.03 2.32
CA THR A 216 4.03 -9.76 2.48
C THR A 216 3.79 -11.23 2.17
N PHE A 217 4.75 -11.88 1.52
CA PHE A 217 4.57 -13.24 1.01
C PHE A 217 5.62 -14.18 1.60
N TYR A 218 5.23 -15.43 1.85
CA TYR A 218 6.13 -16.50 2.26
C TYR A 218 5.75 -17.82 1.55
N TYR A 219 6.74 -18.70 1.38
CA TYR A 219 6.54 -20.03 0.79
C TYR A 219 5.87 -20.98 1.80
N ASP A 220 4.77 -21.64 1.39
CA ASP A 220 4.15 -22.69 2.19
C ASP A 220 4.93 -24.01 2.12
N LEU A 221 4.71 -24.84 3.15
CA LEU A 221 5.20 -26.19 3.38
C LEU A 221 4.83 -27.18 2.26
N ASN A 222 3.80 -26.89 1.47
CA ASN A 222 3.35 -27.75 0.37
C ASN A 222 3.85 -27.29 -1.02
N GLY A 223 4.83 -26.39 -1.09
CA GLY A 223 5.35 -25.86 -2.36
C GLY A 223 4.37 -24.97 -3.12
N ARG A 224 3.29 -24.53 -2.46
CA ARG A 224 2.33 -23.53 -2.99
C ARG A 224 2.66 -22.17 -2.36
N TRP A 225 2.43 -21.09 -3.09
CA TRP A 225 2.39 -19.77 -2.47
C TRP A 225 1.14 -19.72 -1.58
N HIS A 226 1.27 -19.49 -0.27
CA HIS A 226 0.10 -19.22 0.55
C HIS A 226 -0.26 -17.74 0.55
N ARG A 227 -1.59 -17.55 0.43
CA ARG A 227 -2.43 -16.35 0.49
C ARG A 227 -1.71 -15.03 0.22
N ALA A 228 -1.75 -14.64 -1.06
CA ALA A 228 -1.93 -13.22 -1.33
C ALA A 228 -3.17 -12.77 -0.56
N ALA A 229 -3.01 -11.75 0.28
CA ALA A 229 -4.14 -11.16 0.99
C ALA A 229 -5.23 -10.79 -0.02
N GLU A 230 -6.49 -11.07 0.32
CA GLU A 230 -7.61 -10.59 -0.48
C GLU A 230 -7.61 -9.05 -0.51
N ASP A 231 -8.24 -8.48 -1.53
CA ASP A 231 -8.29 -7.02 -1.69
C ASP A 231 -9.23 -6.39 -0.65
N ALA A 232 -8.63 -5.62 0.27
CA ALA A 232 -9.27 -4.90 1.36
C ALA A 232 -9.60 -3.43 1.01
N CYS A 233 -9.29 -3.01 -0.23
CA CYS A 233 -9.57 -1.67 -0.75
C CYS A 233 -10.88 -1.56 -1.54
N ASN A 234 -11.66 -2.64 -1.59
CA ASN A 234 -13.01 -2.69 -2.19
C ASN A 234 -14.06 -1.85 -1.44
#